data_AF-A0A7C0VAC0-F1
#
_entry.id   AF-A0A7C0VAC0-F1
#
_cell.length_a   1.000
_cell.length_b   1.000
_cell.length_c   1.000
_cell.angle_alpha   90.00
_cell.angle_beta   90.00
_cell.angle_gamma   90.00
#
_symmetry.space_group_name_H-M   'P 1'
#
loop_
_entity.id
_entity.type
_entity.pdbx_description
1 polymer ?
#
loop_
_entity_poly.entity_id
_entity_poly.type
_entity_poly.pdbx_seq_one_letter_code
_entity_poly.pdbx_strand_id
1 'polypeptide(L)' 'MPIYEYQAIDPQKGCSKCRDRFEVLQKVNDLPLNRCPSCGGKIRKIISWCRAA' A
#
# COMPACT_ATOMS: atom_id res chain seq x y z
N MET A 1 -4.98 15.75 -2.00
CA MET A 1 -4.71 14.44 -2.63
C MET A 1 -5.01 13.37 -1.60
N PRO A 2 -5.78 12.31 -1.91
CA PRO A 2 -6.04 11.24 -0.95
C PRO A 2 -4.76 10.48 -0.61
N ILE A 3 -4.64 10.08 0.65
CA ILE A 3 -3.60 9.17 1.11
C ILE A 3 -4.22 7.76 1.08
N TYR A 4 -3.53 6.81 0.47
CA TYR A 4 -3.92 5.41 0.48
C TYR A 4 -2.85 4.60 1.19
N GLU A 5 -3.30 3.62 1.96
CA GLU A 5 -2.41 2.70 2.65
C GLU A 5 -2.25 1.43 1.82
N TYR A 6 -1.02 0.92 1.75
CA TYR A 6 -0.68 -0.30 1.02
C TYR A 6 0.21 -1.20 1.86
N GLN A 7 0.17 -2.50 1.58
CA GLN A 7 1.04 -3.50 2.20
C GLN A 7 1.40 -4.59 1.19
N ALA A 8 2.59 -5.17 1.33
CA ALA A 8 2.99 -6.35 0.60
C ALA A 8 2.01 -7.50 0.84
N ILE A 9 1.64 -8.19 -0.25
CA ILE A 9 0.87 -9.43 -0.18
C ILE A 9 1.73 -10.53 0.47
N ASP A 10 3.03 -10.49 0.18
CA ASP A 10 4.00 -11.48 0.60
C ASP A 10 5.16 -10.78 1.35
N PRO A 11 5.16 -10.72 2.69
CA PRO A 11 6.15 -9.98 3.47
C PRO A 11 7.57 -10.54 3.34
N GLN A 12 7.71 -11.81 2.95
CA GLN A 12 9.00 -12.45 2.65
C GLN A 12 9.63 -11.93 1.34
N LYS A 13 8.80 -11.54 0.37
CA LYS A 13 9.25 -10.95 -0.92
C LYS A 13 9.22 -9.42 -0.91
N GLY A 14 8.65 -8.82 0.13
CA GLY A 14 8.59 -7.39 0.33
C GLY A 14 9.90 -6.84 0.91
N CYS A 15 10.22 -5.60 0.56
CA CYS A 15 11.27 -4.85 1.26
C CYS A 15 10.76 -4.35 2.62
N SER A 16 11.66 -3.84 3.45
CA SER A 16 11.36 -3.27 4.76
C SER A 16 10.28 -2.16 4.73
N LYS A 17 10.10 -1.47 3.59
CA LYS A 17 9.06 -0.45 3.45
C LYS A 17 7.66 -1.01 3.20
N CYS A 18 7.54 -2.02 2.33
CA CYS A 18 6.23 -2.59 1.99
C CYS A 18 5.88 -3.82 2.83
N ARG A 19 6.84 -4.41 3.55
CA ARG A 19 6.60 -5.48 4.50
C ARG A 19 5.59 -5.03 5.56
N ASP A 20 5.76 -3.80 6.04
CA ASP A 20 4.82 -3.11 6.89
C ASP A 20 3.85 -2.24 6.07
N ARG A 21 2.83 -1.70 6.73
CA ARG A 21 1.86 -0.81 6.09
C ARG A 21 2.53 0.53 5.83
N PHE A 22 2.34 1.05 4.63
CA PHE A 22 2.89 2.34 4.24
C PHE A 22 1.84 3.18 3.52
N GLU A 23 1.97 4.48 3.70
CA GLU A 23 1.07 5.47 3.13
C GLU A 23 1.65 6.02 1.81
N VAL A 24 0.79 6.15 0.81
CA VAL A 24 1.13 6.70 -0.49
C VAL A 24 0.15 7.81 -0.83
N LEU A 25 0.70 8.99 -1.11
CA LEU A 25 -0.02 10.07 -1.75
C LEU A 25 -0.29 9.69 -3.21
N GLN A 26 -1.54 9.36 -3.52
CA GLN A 26 -1.95 9.04 -4.89
C GLN A 26 -2.96 10.09 -5.36
N LYS A 27 -2.87 10.49 -6.62
CA LYS A 27 -3.92 11.32 -7.21
C LYS A 27 -5.17 10.45 -7.44
N VAL A 28 -6.35 11.02 -7.29
CA VAL A 28 -7.61 10.28 -7.51
C VAL A 28 -7.74 9.74 -8.94
N ASN A 29 -7.06 10.38 -9.90
CA ASN A 29 -7.07 10.00 -11.31
C ASN A 29 -5.95 9.03 -11.69
N ASP A 30 -5.06 8.67 -10.76
CA ASP A 30 -3.98 7.73 -10.98
C ASP A 30 -4.45 6.29 -10.72
N LEU A 31 -3.92 5.34 -11.49
CA LEU A 31 -4.24 3.93 -11.33
C LEU A 31 -3.74 3.40 -9.97
N PRO A 32 -4.48 2.49 -9.31
CA PRO A 32 -4.06 1.89 -8.06
C PRO A 32 -2.74 1.12 -8.24
N LEU A 33 -1.85 1.25 -7.25
CA LEU A 33 -0.54 0.62 -7.28
C LEU A 33 -0.66 -0.87 -6.92
N ASN A 34 -0.24 -1.74 -7.84
CA ASN A 34 -0.24 -3.19 -7.65
C ASN A 34 1.16 -3.73 -7.26
N ARG A 35 2.19 -2.89 -7.40
CA ARG A 35 3.58 -3.22 -7.10
C ARG A 35 4.22 -2.13 -6.24
N CYS A 36 5.10 -2.55 -5.33
CA CYS A 36 5.85 -1.65 -4.48
C CYS A 36 6.82 -0.81 -5.35
N PRO A 37 6.80 0.53 -5.25
CA PRO A 37 7.73 1.37 -6.00
C PRO A 37 9.19 1.24 -5.52
N SER A 38 9.45 0.69 -4.32
CA SER A 38 10.82 0.47 -3.82
C SER A 38 11.44 -0.87 -4.21
N CYS A 39 10.67 -1.96 -4.32
CA CYS A 39 11.23 -3.28 -4.63
C CYS A 39 10.53 -4.05 -5.76
N GLY A 40 9.43 -3.52 -6.31
CA GLY A 40 8.63 -4.20 -7.33
C GLY A 40 7.76 -5.36 -6.80
N GLY A 41 7.83 -5.68 -5.51
CA GLY A 41 7.03 -6.73 -4.88
C GLY A 41 5.52 -6.48 -4.99
N LYS A 42 4.71 -7.54 -4.99
CA LYS A 42 3.25 -7.40 -5.07
C LYS A 42 2.69 -6.77 -3.80
N ILE A 43 1.88 -5.72 -3.96
CA ILE A 43 1.22 -5.02 -2.85
C ILE A 43 -0.29 -5.02 -3.06
N ARG A 44 -1.04 -4.81 -1.98
CA ARG A 44 -2.48 -4.60 -1.99
C ARG A 44 -2.83 -3.34 -1.20
N LYS A 45 -3.90 -2.68 -1.59
CA LYS A 45 -4.47 -1.55 -0.86
C LYS A 45 -5.07 -2.04 0.46
N ILE A 46 -4.74 -1.38 1.54
CA ILE A 46 -5.33 -1.60 2.85
C ILE A 46 -6.45 -0.57 3.03
N ILE A 47 -7.66 -1.07 3.25
CA ILE A 47 -8.80 -0.25 3.62
C ILE A 47 -8.86 -0.30 5.15
N SER A 48 -8.35 0.73 5.81
CA SER A 48 -8.50 0.89 7.25
C SER A 48 -9.97 1.20 7.53
N TRP A 49 -10.72 0.17 7.91
CA TRP A 49 -12.07 0.35 8.42
C TRP A 49 -11.96 0.97 9.82
N CYS A 50 -12.20 2.27 9.94
CA CYS A 50 -12.46 2.88 11.25
C CYS A 50 -13.74 2.24 11.80
N ARG A 51 -13.59 1.24 12.68
CA ARG A 51 -14.65 0.85 13.60
C ARG A 51 -14.74 1.96 14.65
N ALA A 52 -15.50 3.01 14.35
CA ALA A 52 -16.05 3.85 15.40
C ALA A 52 -17.08 2.99 16.13
N ALA A 53 -16.88 2.83 17.44
CA ALA A 53 -17.73 2.06 18.34
C ALA A 53 -19.16 2.64 18.42
#